data_AF-A0A6G4UZ05-F1
#
_entry.id   AF-A0A6G4UZ05-F1
#
_cell.length_a   1.000
_cell.length_b   1.000
_cell.length_c   1.000
_cell.angle_alpha   90.00
_cell.angle_beta   90.00
_cell.angle_gamma   90.00
#
_symmetry.space_group_name_H-M   'P 1'
#
loop_
_entity.id
_entity.type
_entity.pdbx_description
1 polymer ?
#
loop_
_entity_poly.entity_id
_entity_poly.type
_entity_poly.pdbx_seq_one_letter_code
_entity_poly.pdbx_strand_id
1 'polypeptide(L)'
;MIEALADVLSRRGLPGTGLSRREQEVSRLVGLGYTNRQIGRALDISPHTVETYMRRMFDKLGVRSRAAIAARYFGLPEEEGETMRTAM
;
A
#
# COMPACT_ATOMS: atom_id res chain seq x y z
N MET A 1 8.76 6.07 -21.57
CA MET A 1 9.56 4.97 -20.99
C MET A 1 9.27 4.69 -19.51
N ILE A 2 8.64 5.59 -18.73
CA ILE A 2 8.33 5.33 -17.31
C ILE A 2 7.10 4.41 -17.11
N GLU A 3 6.15 4.40 -18.06
CA GLU A 3 4.90 3.63 -17.93
C GLU A 3 5.08 2.09 -17.99
N ALA A 4 6.12 1.61 -18.67
CA ALA A 4 6.39 0.16 -18.78
C ALA A 4 6.85 -0.45 -17.45
N LEU A 5 7.54 0.31 -16.60
CA LEU A 5 8.01 -0.16 -15.29
C LEU A 5 6.84 -0.32 -14.31
N ALA A 6 5.86 0.59 -14.37
CA ALA A 6 4.63 0.47 -13.59
C ALA A 6 3.82 -0.76 -14.01
N ASP A 7 3.73 -1.09 -15.30
CA ASP A 7 3.01 -2.27 -15.80
C ASP A 7 3.65 -3.58 -15.33
N VAL A 8 4.98 -3.70 -15.39
CA VAL A 8 5.72 -4.88 -14.90
C VAL A 8 5.51 -5.10 -13.40
N LEU A 9 5.52 -4.02 -12.60
CA LEU A 9 5.26 -4.08 -11.15
C LEU A 9 3.78 -4.32 -10.82
N SER A 10 2.86 -4.04 -11.74
CA SER A 10 1.42 -4.25 -11.57
C SER A 10 0.97 -5.67 -11.87
N ARG A 11 1.66 -6.36 -12.79
CA ARG A 11 1.31 -7.72 -13.23
C ARG A 11 1.72 -8.82 -12.24
N ARG A 12 2.76 -8.58 -11.44
CA ARG A 12 3.07 -9.41 -10.27
C ARG A 12 2.34 -8.85 -9.05
N GLY A 13 1.11 -9.30 -8.81
CA GLY A 13 0.52 -9.18 -7.48
C GLY A 13 1.54 -9.72 -6.47
N LEU A 14 1.91 -8.90 -5.48
CA LEU A 14 3.02 -9.17 -4.55
C LEU A 14 2.90 -10.59 -3.98
N PRO A 15 3.75 -11.54 -4.41
CA PRO A 15 3.72 -12.90 -3.87
C PRO A 15 4.03 -12.83 -2.38
N GLY A 16 3.10 -13.26 -1.52
CA GLY A 16 3.35 -13.43 -0.08
C GLY A 16 2.86 -12.33 0.86
N THR A 17 2.09 -11.33 0.40
CA THR A 17 1.60 -10.26 1.31
C THR A 17 0.27 -10.56 2.02
N GLY A 18 -0.45 -11.62 1.65
CA GLY A 18 -1.78 -11.93 2.21
C GLY A 18 -2.89 -10.91 1.86
N LEU A 19 -2.59 -9.94 1.00
CA LEU A 19 -3.57 -8.96 0.53
C LEU A 19 -4.51 -9.56 -0.51
N SER A 20 -5.80 -9.26 -0.36
CA SER A 20 -6.81 -9.52 -1.40
C SER A 20 -6.53 -8.69 -2.65
N ARG A 21 -7.09 -9.11 -3.79
CA ARG A 21 -6.97 -8.37 -5.06
C ARG A 21 -7.29 -6.88 -4.91
N ARG A 22 -8.35 -6.56 -4.15
CA ARG A 22 -8.77 -5.16 -3.96
C ARG A 22 -7.81 -4.36 -3.10
N GLU A 23 -7.25 -4.98 -2.08
CA GLU A 23 -6.20 -4.35 -1.25
C GLU A 23 -4.93 -4.11 -2.07
N GLN A 24 -4.57 -5.01 -2.99
CA GLN A 24 -3.45 -4.81 -3.91
C GLN A 24 -3.67 -3.62 -4.86
N GLU A 25 -4.88 -3.44 -5.37
CA GLU A 25 -5.22 -2.26 -6.19
C GLU A 25 -5.09 -0.95 -5.40
N VAL A 26 -5.56 -0.95 -4.15
CA VAL A 26 -5.42 0.22 -3.26
C VAL A 26 -3.97 0.47 -2.90
N SER A 27 -3.19 -0.56 -2.52
CA SER A 27 -1.77 -0.41 -2.13
C SER A 27 -0.93 0.12 -3.30
N ARG A 28 -1.22 -0.32 -4.52
CA ARG A 28 -0.62 0.23 -5.75
C ARG A 28 -0.85 1.72 -5.88
N LEU A 29 -2.10 2.17 -5.80
CA LEU A 29 -2.41 3.60 -5.93
C LEU A 29 -1.82 4.42 -4.76
N VAL A 30 -1.72 3.82 -3.58
CA VAL A 30 -1.01 4.42 -2.44
C VAL A 30 0.48 4.59 -2.75
N GLY A 31 1.14 3.56 -3.28
CA GLY A 31 2.53 3.61 -3.75
C GLY A 31 2.77 4.67 -4.81
N LEU A 32 1.80 4.89 -5.70
CA LEU A 32 1.82 5.96 -6.70
C LEU A 32 1.48 7.36 -6.14
N GLY A 33 1.23 7.49 -4.83
CA GLY A 33 1.00 8.79 -4.18
C GLY A 33 -0.46 9.30 -4.19
N TYR A 34 -1.44 8.49 -4.59
CA TYR A 34 -2.83 8.95 -4.73
C TYR A 34 -3.52 9.12 -3.38
N THR A 35 -4.16 10.25 -3.12
CA THR A 35 -5.00 10.44 -1.91
C THR A 35 -6.20 9.50 -1.88
N ASN A 36 -6.80 9.25 -0.70
CA ASN A 36 -8.01 8.40 -0.59
C ASN A 36 -9.17 8.88 -1.47
N ARG A 37 -9.29 10.20 -1.70
CA ARG A 37 -10.29 10.75 -2.64
C ARG A 37 -9.99 10.40 -4.08
N GLN A 38 -8.73 10.48 -4.50
CA GLN A 38 -8.31 10.09 -5.86
C GLN A 38 -8.41 8.58 -6.07
N ILE A 39 -8.06 7.77 -5.06
CA ILE A 39 -8.23 6.32 -5.08
C ILE A 39 -9.72 5.97 -5.20
N GLY A 40 -10.58 6.61 -4.40
CA GLY A 40 -12.02 6.38 -4.47
C GLY A 40 -12.58 6.65 -5.87
N ARG A 41 -12.19 7.76 -6.49
CA ARG A 41 -12.55 8.07 -7.88
C ARG A 41 -12.00 7.05 -8.88
N ALA A 42 -10.74 6.64 -8.74
CA ALA A 42 -10.10 5.70 -9.67
C ALA A 42 -10.69 4.29 -9.60
N LEU A 43 -11.23 3.92 -8.43
CA LEU A 43 -11.75 2.59 -8.15
C LEU A 43 -13.28 2.53 -8.08
N ASP A 44 -13.97 3.65 -8.33
CA ASP A 44 -15.42 3.81 -8.21
C ASP A 44 -15.97 3.39 -6.82
N ILE A 45 -15.33 3.88 -5.76
CA ILE A 45 -15.73 3.64 -4.36
C ILE A 45 -15.61 4.91 -3.54
N SER A 46 -16.28 4.95 -2.39
CA SER A 46 -16.18 6.12 -1.50
C SER A 46 -14.77 6.24 -0.88
N PRO A 47 -14.28 7.46 -0.58
CA PRO A 47 -13.04 7.64 0.17
C PRO A 47 -13.04 6.91 1.52
N HIS A 48 -14.21 6.76 2.15
CA HIS A 48 -14.38 6.02 3.40
C HIS A 48 -14.17 4.51 3.23
N THR A 49 -14.60 3.96 2.09
CA THR A 49 -14.31 2.57 1.72
C THR A 49 -12.80 2.38 1.53
N VAL A 50 -12.10 3.37 0.96
CA VAL A 50 -10.62 3.34 0.87
C VAL A 50 -9.98 3.32 2.26
N GLU A 51 -10.48 4.10 3.22
CA GLU A 51 -9.98 4.05 4.61
C GLU A 51 -10.17 2.66 5.24
N THR A 52 -11.26 1.97 4.93
CA THR A 52 -11.48 0.60 5.38
C THR A 52 -10.44 -0.37 4.81
N TYR A 53 -10.11 -0.24 3.52
CA TYR A 53 -9.02 -1.02 2.93
C TYR A 53 -7.67 -0.69 3.56
N MET A 54 -7.39 0.60 3.83
CA MET A 54 -6.16 1.02 4.53
C MET A 54 -6.02 0.36 5.91
N ARG A 55 -7.10 0.34 6.71
CA ARG A 55 -7.11 -0.32 8.02
C ARG A 55 -6.80 -1.80 7.90
N ARG A 56 -7.51 -2.52 7.02
CA ARG A 56 -7.25 -3.95 6.79
C ARG A 56 -5.83 -4.23 6.32
N MET A 57 -5.25 -3.35 5.49
CA MET A 57 -3.86 -3.47 5.07
C MET A 57 -2.87 -3.21 6.21
N PHE A 58 -3.15 -2.27 7.12
CA PHE A 58 -2.33 -2.08 8.31
C PHE A 58 -2.27 -3.35 9.16
N ASP A 59 -3.43 -3.95 9.44
CA ASP A 59 -3.51 -5.21 10.19
C ASP A 59 -2.80 -6.37 9.46
N LYS A 60 -3.06 -6.54 8.15
CA LYS A 60 -2.49 -7.65 7.37
C LYS A 60 -0.98 -7.55 7.16
N LEU A 61 -0.46 -6.34 7.00
CA LEU A 61 0.96 -6.11 6.74
C LEU A 61 1.76 -5.87 8.02
N GLY A 62 1.09 -5.70 9.17
CA GLY A 62 1.73 -5.35 10.43
C GLY A 62 2.34 -3.94 10.45
N VAL A 63 1.86 -3.04 9.58
CA VAL A 63 2.44 -1.70 9.43
C VAL A 63 1.50 -0.63 9.97
N ARG A 64 2.06 0.51 10.41
CA ARG A 64 1.29 1.60 11.05
C ARG A 64 1.20 2.87 10.23
N SER A 65 1.79 2.90 9.03
CA SER A 65 1.85 4.11 8.23
C SER A 65 1.50 3.88 6.77
N ARG A 66 0.89 4.90 6.16
CA ARG A 66 0.64 4.91 4.72
C ARG A 66 1.93 4.78 3.91
N ALA A 67 3.02 5.39 4.39
CA ALA A 67 4.34 5.29 3.78
C ALA A 67 4.85 3.85 3.80
N ALA A 68 4.61 3.10 4.88
CA ALA A 68 4.94 1.68 4.97
C ALA A 68 4.17 0.84 3.94
N ILE A 69 2.86 1.11 3.75
CA ILE A 69 2.07 0.47 2.68
C ILE A 69 2.68 0.75 1.30
N ALA A 70 3.09 2.01 1.04
CA ALA A 70 3.76 2.38 -0.20
C ALA A 70 5.11 1.67 -0.37
N ALA A 71 5.93 1.61 0.68
CA ALA A 71 7.23 0.93 0.67
C ALA A 71 7.09 -0.56 0.33
N ARG A 72 6.10 -1.23 0.93
CA ARG A 72 5.76 -2.63 0.62
C ARG A 72 5.37 -2.83 -0.84
N TYR A 73 4.66 -1.87 -1.45
CA TYR A 73 4.35 -1.92 -2.89
C TYR A 73 5.61 -1.91 -3.76
N PHE A 74 6.62 -1.11 -3.39
CA PHE A 74 7.90 -1.07 -4.10
C PHE A 74 8.83 -2.23 -3.77
N GLY A 75 8.43 -3.17 -2.91
CA GLY A 75 9.27 -4.28 -2.46
C GLY A 75 10.43 -3.83 -1.58
N LEU A 76 10.34 -2.63 -0.99
CA LEU A 76 11.36 -2.15 -0.07
C LEU A 76 11.22 -2.90 1.26
N PRO A 77 12.32 -3.48 1.80
CA PRO A 77 12.30 -4.00 3.15
C PRO A 77 12.02 -2.84 4.12
N GLU A 78 11.10 -3.04 5.06
CA GLU A 78 11.06 -2.15 6.22
C GLU A 78 12.31 -2.47 7.05
N GLU A 79 13.37 -1.70 6.84
CA GLU A 79 14.44 -1.59 7.84
C GLU A 79 13.75 -1.17 9.15
N GLU A 80 13.90 -2.01 10.18
CA GLU A 80 13.15 -1.99 11.44
C GLU A 80 13.01 -0.59 12.04
N GLY A 81 11.86 0.04 11.83
CA GLY A 81 11.47 1.29 12.51
C GLY A 81 11.08 1.09 13.98
N GLU A 82 11.62 0.07 14.66
CA GLU A 82 11.15 -0.38 15.98
C GLU A 82 12.19 -0.27 17.11
N THR A 83 13.48 -0.02 16.86
CA THR A 83 14.46 0.07 17.99
C THR A 83 14.51 1.43 18.70
N MET A 84 13.99 2.53 18.14
CA MET A 84 14.26 3.87 18.71
C MET A 84 13.20 4.40 19.72
N ARG A 85 12.14 3.67 20.05
CA ARG A 85 11.08 4.18 20.97
C ARG A 85 11.20 3.73 22.43
N THR A 86 12.25 3.02 22.83
CA THR A 86 12.42 2.54 24.23
C THR A 86 13.79 2.84 24.86
N ALA A 87 14.65 3.63 24.21
CA ALA A 87 15.91 4.09 24.83
C ALA A 87 15.91 5.59 25.10
N MET A 88 15.04 6.04 26.01
CA MET A 88 15.21 7.21 26.89
C MET A 88 14.18 7.15 28.03
#